data_AF-A0A960RUR1-F1
#
_entry.id   AF-A0A960RUR1-F1
#
_cell.length_a   1.000
_cell.length_b   1.000
_cell.length_c   1.000
_cell.angle_alpha   90.00
_cell.angle_beta   90.00
_cell.angle_gamma   90.00
#
_symmetry.space_group_name_H-M   'P 1'
#
loop_
_entity.id
_entity.type
_entity.pdbx_description
1 polymer ?
#
loop_
_entity_poly.entity_id
_entity_poly.type
_entity_poly.pdbx_seq_one_letter_code
_entity_poly.pdbx_strand_id
1 'polypeptide(L)'
;MGMTPEDLVKAAEEGVDPPLPPADGIPKQWLPGWARWPIRVMFLPFVLLDLAAQRLVKFFIKPPWIRKGSCNRRGNCCHYIIMPEPKGLMTRLNYLWNTEVNGFYPRAQEPITIEGKKLMVMGCRYLNKDGSCAHYRLRPVICREWPRIEVFGRPQVLRGCGFRAIARNTANPYNNPSHQLNQIR
;
A
#
# COMPACT_ATOMS: atom_id res chain seq x y z
N MET A 1 -24.47 2.86 7.02
CA MET A 1 -23.66 4.04 6.67
C MET A 1 -22.24 3.58 6.43
N GLY A 2 -21.76 3.62 5.18
CA GLY A 2 -20.36 3.31 4.87
C GLY A 2 -19.45 4.44 5.37
N MET A 3 -18.28 4.10 5.89
CA MET A 3 -17.25 5.09 6.25
C MET A 3 -16.74 5.75 4.97
N THR A 4 -16.59 7.07 4.96
CA THR A 4 -16.09 7.76 3.76
C THR A 4 -14.62 7.41 3.54
N PRO A 5 -14.12 7.50 2.30
CA PRO A 5 -12.73 7.21 1.99
C PRO A 5 -11.74 8.14 2.74
N GLU A 6 -12.16 9.38 3.02
CA GLU A 6 -11.38 10.38 3.75
C GLU A 6 -11.29 10.04 5.24
N ASP A 7 -12.40 9.55 5.83
CA ASP A 7 -12.43 9.05 7.20
C ASP A 7 -11.55 7.81 7.37
N LEU A 8 -11.48 6.94 6.35
CA LEU A 8 -10.57 5.80 6.34
C LEU A 8 -9.10 6.24 6.37
N VAL A 9 -8.73 7.26 5.59
CA VAL A 9 -7.34 7.78 5.61
C VAL A 9 -7.04 8.43 6.96
N LYS A 10 -7.95 9.24 7.52
CA LYS A 10 -7.77 9.83 8.85
C LYS A 10 -7.65 8.78 9.94
N ALA A 11 -8.50 7.75 9.94
CA ALA A 11 -8.41 6.64 10.88
C ALA A 11 -7.06 5.90 10.77
N ALA A 12 -6.55 5.74 9.54
CA ALA A 12 -5.23 5.16 9.29
C ALA A 12 -4.08 6.02 9.86
N GLU A 13 -4.24 7.34 9.81
CA GLU A 13 -3.29 8.32 10.35
C GLU A 13 -3.39 8.47 11.86
N GLU A 14 -4.56 8.29 12.47
CA GLU A 14 -4.77 8.49 13.91
C GLU A 14 -4.35 7.28 14.76
N GLY A 15 -4.22 6.10 14.15
CA GLY A 15 -3.78 4.87 14.83
C GLY A 15 -4.88 4.20 15.67
N VAL A 16 -6.14 4.50 15.37
CA VAL A 16 -7.32 3.87 15.97
C VAL A 16 -7.39 2.40 15.56
N ASP A 17 -8.14 1.60 16.33
CA ASP A 17 -8.44 0.18 16.11
C ASP A 17 -8.61 -0.19 14.62
N PRO A 18 -8.23 -1.43 14.22
CA PRO A 18 -8.30 -1.84 12.83
C PRO A 18 -9.72 -1.55 12.29
N PRO A 19 -9.82 -0.85 11.15
CA PRO A 19 -11.11 -0.45 10.60
C PRO A 19 -11.96 -1.70 10.33
N LEU A 20 -13.24 -1.62 10.71
CA LEU A 20 -14.20 -2.71 10.52
C LEU A 20 -14.24 -3.20 9.06
N PRO A 21 -14.48 -4.50 8.81
CA PRO A 21 -14.67 -5.01 7.46
C PRO A 21 -15.76 -4.21 6.74
N PRO A 22 -15.67 -4.07 5.40
CA PRO A 22 -16.70 -3.36 4.64
C PRO A 22 -18.08 -3.95 4.93
N ALA A 23 -19.09 -3.10 5.05
CA ALA A 23 -20.46 -3.51 5.37
C ALA A 23 -21.03 -4.54 4.37
N ASP A 24 -20.63 -4.42 3.10
CA ASP A 24 -21.03 -5.31 2.00
C ASP A 24 -20.29 -6.67 2.00
N GLY A 25 -19.41 -6.89 2.98
CA GLY A 25 -18.54 -8.07 3.04
C GLY A 25 -17.40 -8.03 2.01
N ILE A 26 -16.55 -9.05 2.04
CA ILE A 26 -15.42 -9.14 1.11
C ILE A 26 -15.89 -9.77 -0.21
N PRO A 27 -15.83 -9.08 -1.35
CA PRO A 27 -16.37 -9.56 -2.63
C PRO A 27 -15.74 -10.90 -3.03
N LYS A 28 -16.48 -11.83 -3.63
CA LYS A 28 -15.93 -13.15 -3.98
C LYS A 28 -14.90 -13.02 -5.10
N GLN A 29 -13.74 -13.66 -4.95
CA GLN A 29 -12.76 -13.75 -6.04
C GLN A 29 -13.21 -14.79 -7.07
N TRP A 30 -13.03 -14.47 -8.34
CA TRP A 30 -13.33 -15.40 -9.42
C TRP A 30 -12.24 -16.45 -9.57
N LEU A 31 -10.97 -16.05 -9.43
CA LEU A 31 -9.84 -16.97 -9.62
C LEU A 31 -9.70 -17.93 -8.42
N PRO A 32 -9.73 -19.26 -8.61
CA PRO A 32 -9.62 -20.21 -7.51
C PRO A 32 -8.20 -20.24 -6.92
N GLY A 33 -8.10 -20.64 -5.64
CA GLY A 33 -6.83 -20.60 -4.89
C GLY A 33 -5.73 -21.49 -5.49
N TRP A 34 -6.12 -22.65 -6.03
CA TRP A 34 -5.19 -23.61 -6.66
C TRP A 34 -4.56 -23.06 -7.94
N ALA A 35 -5.24 -22.16 -8.66
CA ALA A 35 -4.69 -21.50 -9.85
C ALA A 35 -3.86 -20.26 -9.50
N ARG A 36 -4.24 -19.53 -8.43
CA ARG A 36 -3.50 -18.35 -7.96
C ARG A 36 -2.08 -18.64 -7.52
N TRP A 37 -1.89 -19.71 -6.75
CA TRP A 37 -0.58 -20.06 -6.23
C TRP A 37 0.48 -20.29 -7.31
N PRO A 38 0.24 -21.15 -8.34
CA PRO A 38 1.21 -21.34 -9.41
C PRO A 38 1.43 -20.08 -10.23
N ILE A 39 0.40 -19.26 -10.49
CA ILE A 39 0.56 -17.97 -11.18
C ILE A 39 1.52 -17.07 -10.39
N ARG A 40 1.35 -16.93 -9.07
CA ARG A 40 2.27 -16.10 -8.26
C ARG A 40 3.71 -16.63 -8.27
N VAL A 41 3.89 -17.94 -8.23
CA VAL A 41 5.21 -18.57 -8.27
C VAL A 41 5.86 -18.34 -9.64
N MET A 42 5.11 -18.52 -10.72
CA MET A 42 5.56 -18.29 -12.10
C MET A 42 5.98 -16.83 -12.34
N PHE A 43 5.24 -15.86 -11.78
CA PHE A 43 5.56 -14.43 -11.91
C PHE A 43 6.57 -13.92 -10.88
N LEU A 44 6.94 -14.73 -9.87
CA LEU A 44 7.93 -14.36 -8.87
C LEU A 44 9.29 -13.93 -9.45
N PRO A 45 9.90 -14.63 -10.44
CA PRO A 45 11.15 -14.17 -11.05
C PRO A 45 11.03 -12.78 -11.68
N PHE A 46 9.92 -12.50 -12.38
CA PHE A 46 9.66 -11.17 -12.96
C PHE A 46 9.52 -10.10 -11.89
N VAL A 47 8.84 -10.41 -10.78
CA VAL A 47 8.73 -9.53 -9.62
C VAL A 47 10.10 -9.25 -8.99
N LEU A 48 10.96 -10.27 -8.87
CA LEU A 48 12.31 -10.08 -8.33
C LEU A 48 13.18 -9.25 -9.27
N LEU A 49 13.05 -9.45 -10.58
CA LEU A 49 13.73 -8.66 -11.60
C LEU A 49 13.29 -7.20 -11.56
N ASP A 50 12.00 -6.93 -11.45
CA ASP A 50 11.47 -5.56 -11.29
C ASP A 50 12.02 -4.90 -10.02
N LEU A 51 12.03 -5.61 -8.89
CA LEU A 51 12.61 -5.10 -7.64
C LEU A 51 14.12 -4.81 -7.77
N ALA A 52 14.85 -5.65 -8.51
CA ALA A 52 16.26 -5.43 -8.78
C ALA A 52 16.48 -4.20 -9.68
N ALA A 53 15.68 -4.06 -10.75
CA ALA A 53 15.70 -2.91 -11.64
C ALA A 53 15.38 -1.62 -10.88
N GLN A 54 14.36 -1.61 -10.02
CA GLN A 54 14.05 -0.45 -9.19
C GLN A 54 15.15 -0.11 -8.19
N ARG A 55 15.83 -1.11 -7.63
CA ARG A 55 16.98 -0.89 -6.76
C ARG A 55 18.14 -0.26 -7.55
N LEU A 56 18.35 -0.68 -8.79
CA LEU A 56 19.32 -0.09 -9.72
C LEU A 56 18.94 1.37 -10.06
N VAL A 57 17.67 1.65 -10.38
CA VAL A 57 17.20 3.02 -10.64
C VAL A 57 17.43 3.92 -9.43
N LYS A 58 17.12 3.44 -8.21
CA LYS A 58 17.35 4.20 -6.96
C LYS A 58 18.83 4.42 -6.64
N PHE A 59 19.72 3.66 -7.26
CA PHE A 59 21.17 3.87 -7.18
C PHE A 59 21.60 5.07 -8.04
N PHE A 60 21.06 5.19 -9.25
CA PHE A 60 21.33 6.31 -10.16
C PHE A 60 20.55 7.59 -9.81
N ILE A 61 19.24 7.47 -9.56
CA ILE A 61 18.32 8.56 -9.23
C ILE A 61 18.01 8.47 -7.74
N LYS A 62 18.68 9.29 -6.93
CA LYS A 62 18.56 9.29 -5.47
C LYS A 62 17.24 9.98 -5.06
N PRO A 63 16.23 9.27 -4.52
CA PRO A 63 15.01 9.91 -4.04
C PRO A 63 15.29 10.82 -2.84
N PRO A 64 14.48 11.88 -2.64
CA PRO A 64 14.64 12.83 -1.55
C PRO A 64 14.42 12.22 -0.16
N TRP A 65 13.68 11.11 -0.07
CA TRP A 65 13.43 10.38 1.17
C TRP A 65 14.06 8.98 1.14
N ILE A 66 14.47 8.52 2.31
CA ILE A 66 15.00 7.18 2.56
C ILE A 66 14.01 6.42 3.43
N ARG A 67 13.62 5.23 2.98
CA ARG A 67 12.81 4.29 3.77
C ARG A 67 13.73 3.59 4.76
N LYS A 68 13.51 3.80 6.07
CA LYS A 68 14.15 3.04 7.14
C LYS A 68 13.13 2.17 7.88
N GLY A 69 13.61 1.14 8.56
CA GLY A 69 12.79 0.22 9.34
C GLY A 69 12.30 -1.01 8.56
N SER A 70 11.40 -1.77 9.18
CA SER A 70 10.90 -3.04 8.66
C SER A 70 9.41 -3.23 8.97
N CYS A 71 8.78 -4.21 8.32
CA CYS A 71 7.37 -4.51 8.54
C CYS A 71 7.19 -5.29 9.85
N ASN A 72 6.44 -4.72 10.80
CA ASN A 72 6.10 -5.34 12.09
C ASN A 72 4.88 -6.29 12.02
N ARG A 73 4.39 -6.63 10.82
CA ARG A 73 3.24 -7.53 10.60
C ARG A 73 1.96 -7.17 11.38
N ARG A 74 1.70 -5.87 11.57
CA ARG A 74 0.51 -5.37 12.29
C ARG A 74 -0.77 -5.28 11.45
N GLY A 75 -0.66 -5.33 10.13
CA GLY A 75 -1.84 -5.31 9.25
C GLY A 75 -2.37 -3.93 8.87
N ASN A 76 -1.95 -2.84 9.52
CA ASN A 76 -2.41 -1.48 9.17
C ASN A 76 -2.23 -1.14 7.68
N CYS A 77 -1.07 -1.44 7.09
CA CYS A 77 -0.86 -1.21 5.66
C CYS A 77 -1.68 -2.16 4.74
N CYS A 78 -2.15 -3.29 5.27
CA CYS A 78 -3.03 -4.21 4.54
C CYS A 78 -4.49 -3.72 4.51
N HIS A 79 -4.86 -2.81 5.41
CA HIS A 79 -6.19 -2.20 5.47
C HIS A 79 -6.34 -1.00 4.52
N TYR A 80 -5.23 -0.34 4.19
CA TYR A 80 -5.20 0.94 3.47
C TYR A 80 -4.21 0.89 2.30
N ILE A 81 -4.51 0.06 1.30
CA ILE A 81 -3.73 -0.05 0.08
C ILE A 81 -4.29 0.97 -0.92
N ILE A 82 -3.51 1.98 -1.23
CA ILE A 82 -3.91 3.02 -2.18
C ILE A 82 -3.56 2.58 -3.61
N MET A 83 -4.54 2.57 -4.51
CA MET A 83 -4.35 2.25 -5.93
C MET A 83 -4.99 3.31 -6.82
N PRO A 84 -4.45 3.58 -8.02
CA PRO A 84 -5.09 4.51 -8.95
C PRO A 84 -6.44 3.96 -9.46
N GLU A 85 -7.38 4.86 -9.75
CA GLU A 85 -8.66 4.51 -10.35
C GLU A 85 -8.48 3.90 -11.76
N PRO A 86 -9.16 2.78 -12.09
CA PRO A 86 -9.00 2.07 -13.35
C PRO A 86 -9.74 2.74 -14.52
N LYS A 87 -9.17 3.83 -15.06
CA LYS A 87 -9.74 4.56 -16.21
C LYS A 87 -9.40 3.94 -17.58
N GLY A 88 -8.18 3.43 -17.77
CA GLY A 88 -7.70 2.84 -19.02
C GLY A 88 -7.53 1.31 -18.98
N LEU A 89 -7.26 0.70 -20.14
CA LEU A 89 -7.08 -0.76 -20.27
C LEU A 89 -5.96 -1.28 -19.36
N MET A 90 -4.79 -0.64 -19.37
CA MET A 90 -3.66 -1.06 -18.52
C MET A 90 -3.96 -0.93 -17.03
N THR A 91 -4.64 0.15 -16.61
CA THR A 91 -5.04 0.32 -15.21
C THR A 91 -6.14 -0.67 -14.79
N ARG A 92 -7.02 -1.07 -15.71
CA ARG A 92 -8.02 -2.13 -15.47
C ARG A 92 -7.37 -3.50 -15.33
N LEU A 93 -6.40 -3.83 -16.18
CA LEU A 93 -5.61 -5.06 -16.04
C LEU A 93 -4.83 -5.07 -14.73
N ASN A 94 -4.23 -3.95 -14.34
CA ASN A 94 -3.54 -3.80 -13.06
C ASN A 94 -4.52 -3.98 -11.89
N TYR A 95 -5.71 -3.38 -11.97
CA TYR A 95 -6.76 -3.55 -10.97
C TYR A 95 -7.19 -5.01 -10.85
N LEU A 96 -7.51 -5.67 -11.97
CA LEU A 96 -7.88 -7.09 -12.03
C LEU A 96 -6.78 -8.01 -11.48
N TRP A 97 -5.52 -7.76 -11.84
CA TRP A 97 -4.40 -8.49 -11.30
C TRP A 97 -4.32 -8.36 -9.78
N ASN A 98 -4.52 -7.14 -9.27
CA ASN A 98 -4.48 -6.90 -7.84
C ASN A 98 -5.68 -7.50 -7.09
N THR A 99 -6.87 -7.49 -7.67
CA THR A 99 -8.05 -8.07 -7.04
C THR A 99 -8.08 -9.59 -7.11
N GLU A 100 -7.79 -10.15 -8.28
CA GLU A 100 -7.86 -11.60 -8.51
C GLU A 100 -6.59 -12.30 -8.05
N VAL A 101 -5.42 -11.86 -8.51
CA VAL A 101 -4.15 -12.55 -8.20
C VAL A 101 -3.63 -12.15 -6.84
N ASN A 102 -3.58 -10.87 -6.48
CA ASN A 102 -3.05 -10.43 -5.18
C ASN A 102 -4.06 -10.46 -4.04
N GLY A 103 -5.36 -10.56 -4.34
CA GLY A 103 -6.43 -10.63 -3.35
C GLY A 103 -6.72 -9.34 -2.61
N PHE A 104 -6.58 -8.22 -3.31
CA PHE A 104 -7.06 -6.94 -2.84
C PHE A 104 -8.56 -6.78 -3.13
N TYR A 105 -9.24 -5.97 -2.34
CA TYR A 105 -10.65 -5.66 -2.54
C TYR A 105 -10.90 -4.18 -2.23
N PRO A 106 -11.81 -3.51 -2.96
CA PRO A 106 -12.16 -2.13 -2.63
C PRO A 106 -12.86 -2.08 -1.28
N ARG A 107 -12.47 -1.12 -0.43
CA ARG A 107 -13.15 -0.86 0.86
C ARG A 107 -14.11 0.31 0.78
N ALA A 108 -13.77 1.27 -0.04
CA ALA A 108 -14.59 2.41 -0.39
C ALA A 108 -15.14 2.22 -1.80
N GLN A 109 -16.42 2.56 -2.00
CA GLN A 109 -17.03 2.59 -3.32
C GLN A 109 -16.58 3.82 -4.12
N GLU A 110 -16.27 4.93 -3.43
CA GLU A 110 -15.88 6.19 -4.07
C GLU A 110 -14.35 6.39 -4.04
N PRO A 111 -13.76 6.87 -5.14
CA PRO A 111 -12.34 7.23 -5.17
C PRO A 111 -12.09 8.57 -4.46
N ILE A 112 -11.00 8.64 -3.67
CA ILE A 112 -10.46 9.89 -3.14
C ILE A 112 -9.70 10.65 -4.22
N THR A 113 -9.78 11.98 -4.18
CA THR A 113 -8.93 12.82 -5.02
C THR A 113 -7.81 13.40 -4.17
N ILE A 114 -6.58 12.91 -4.37
CA ILE A 114 -5.36 13.45 -3.73
C ILE A 114 -4.48 14.03 -4.83
N GLU A 115 -4.08 15.29 -4.70
CA GLU A 115 -3.17 15.98 -5.65
C GLU A 115 -3.63 15.84 -7.13
N GLY A 116 -4.94 15.94 -7.37
CA GLY A 116 -5.54 15.83 -8.71
C GLY A 116 -5.64 14.40 -9.28
N LYS A 117 -5.21 13.38 -8.53
CA LYS A 117 -5.33 11.96 -8.91
C LYS A 117 -6.48 11.31 -8.15
N LYS A 118 -7.35 10.60 -8.88
CA LYS A 118 -8.39 9.74 -8.29
C LYS A 118 -7.77 8.41 -7.88
N LEU A 119 -7.84 8.11 -6.59
CA LEU A 119 -7.26 6.94 -5.95
C LEU A 119 -8.36 6.16 -5.23
N MET A 120 -8.19 4.85 -5.11
CA MET A 120 -9.12 3.97 -4.40
C MET A 120 -8.41 3.34 -3.21
N VAL A 121 -9.14 3.25 -2.10
CA VAL A 121 -8.67 2.57 -0.88
C VAL A 121 -9.08 1.11 -0.93
N MET A 122 -8.08 0.24 -0.92
CA MET A 122 -8.23 -1.20 -1.04
C MET A 122 -7.76 -1.89 0.25
N GLY A 123 -8.36 -3.03 0.56
CA GLY A 123 -7.97 -3.92 1.65
C GLY A 123 -7.38 -5.22 1.11
N CYS A 124 -6.68 -5.98 1.96
CA CYS A 124 -6.12 -7.28 1.63
C CYS A 124 -6.94 -8.42 2.26
N ARG A 125 -7.28 -9.45 1.49
CA ARG A 125 -7.98 -10.64 2.00
C ARG A 125 -7.11 -11.52 2.89
N TYR A 126 -5.80 -11.51 2.67
CA TYR A 126 -4.85 -12.41 3.36
C TYR A 126 -4.40 -11.89 4.72
N LEU A 127 -5.21 -11.04 5.32
CA LEU A 127 -5.00 -10.52 6.66
C LEU A 127 -5.64 -11.47 7.66
N ASN A 128 -4.84 -12.01 8.57
CA ASN A 128 -5.34 -12.83 9.67
C ASN A 128 -6.02 -11.96 10.73
N LYS A 129 -6.83 -12.59 11.60
CA LYS A 129 -7.48 -11.90 12.72
C LYS A 129 -6.47 -11.23 13.67
N ASP A 130 -5.28 -11.79 13.79
CA ASP A 130 -4.18 -11.24 14.60
C ASP A 130 -3.45 -10.06 13.93
N GLY A 131 -3.93 -9.58 12.77
CA GLY A 131 -3.29 -8.52 11.97
C GLY A 131 -2.08 -9.00 11.16
N SER A 132 -1.70 -10.27 11.27
CA SER A 132 -0.56 -10.84 10.55
C SER A 132 -0.90 -11.17 9.09
N CYS A 133 0.09 -11.08 8.19
CA CYS A 133 -0.08 -11.41 6.77
C CYS A 133 0.13 -12.91 6.53
N ALA A 134 -0.90 -13.61 6.05
CA ALA A 134 -0.84 -15.05 5.76
C ALA A 134 0.19 -15.42 4.66
N HIS A 135 0.46 -14.50 3.73
CA HIS A 135 1.39 -14.71 2.61
C HIS A 135 2.60 -13.78 2.66
N TYR A 136 3.19 -13.57 3.83
CA TYR A 136 4.29 -12.63 4.01
C TYR A 136 5.47 -12.86 3.03
N ARG A 137 5.83 -14.12 2.74
CA ARG A 137 6.92 -14.46 1.81
C ARG A 137 6.57 -14.19 0.34
N LEU A 138 5.33 -14.46 -0.06
CA LEU A 138 4.84 -14.29 -1.43
C LEU A 138 4.06 -12.97 -1.61
N ARG A 139 4.31 -11.99 -0.74
CA ARG A 139 3.63 -10.70 -0.80
C ARG A 139 3.97 -9.96 -2.10
N PRO A 140 3.01 -9.26 -2.71
CA PRO A 140 3.19 -8.56 -3.97
C PRO A 140 4.12 -7.35 -3.82
N VAL A 141 4.59 -6.81 -4.94
CA VAL A 141 5.50 -5.65 -5.03
C VAL A 141 4.99 -4.47 -4.20
N ILE A 142 3.70 -4.15 -4.33
CA ILE A 142 3.04 -3.06 -3.58
C ILE A 142 3.27 -3.20 -2.06
N CYS A 143 3.17 -4.42 -1.52
CA CYS A 143 3.42 -4.68 -0.10
C CYS A 143 4.91 -4.73 0.28
N ARG A 144 5.81 -5.06 -0.66
CA ARG A 144 7.27 -5.08 -0.44
C ARG A 144 7.86 -3.68 -0.44
N GLU A 145 7.31 -2.80 -1.25
CA GLU A 145 7.75 -1.42 -1.42
C GLU A 145 7.12 -0.46 -0.43
N TRP A 146 6.10 -0.89 0.30
CA TRP A 146 5.48 -0.09 1.33
C TRP A 146 6.50 0.45 2.37
N PRO A 147 6.39 1.73 2.80
CA PRO A 147 5.70 2.82 2.13
C PRO A 147 6.43 3.19 0.83
N ARG A 148 5.67 3.36 -0.26
CA ARG A 148 6.26 3.70 -1.56
C ARG A 148 6.76 5.14 -1.50
N ILE A 149 8.07 5.33 -1.64
CA ILE A 149 8.68 6.66 -1.71
C ILE A 149 8.69 7.07 -3.17
N GLU A 150 7.82 8.01 -3.51
CA GLU A 150 7.84 8.65 -4.82
C GLU A 150 9.00 9.65 -4.89
N VAL A 151 9.52 9.86 -6.11
CA VAL A 151 10.58 10.84 -6.36
C VAL A 151 10.05 12.26 -6.13
N PHE A 152 8.77 12.45 -6.45
CA PHE A 152 8.03 13.70 -6.31
C PHE A 152 6.85 13.44 -5.37
N GLY A 153 6.95 13.85 -4.11
CA GLY A 153 5.91 13.65 -3.11
C GLY A 153 6.43 13.45 -1.69
N ARG A 154 5.55 13.61 -0.70
CA ARG A 154 5.86 13.28 0.70
C ARG A 154 5.36 11.86 0.98
N PRO A 155 6.22 10.95 1.48
CA PRO A 155 5.78 9.62 1.85
C PRO A 155 4.87 9.71 3.09
N GLN A 156 3.62 9.31 2.93
CA GLN A 156 2.70 9.13 4.05
C GLN A 156 2.95 7.75 4.68
N VAL A 157 3.38 7.74 5.94
CA VAL A 157 3.59 6.51 6.70
C VAL A 157 2.51 6.42 7.76
N LEU A 158 1.74 5.34 7.72
CA LEU A 158 0.67 5.08 8.69
C LEU A 158 1.24 4.89 10.10
N ARG A 159 0.51 5.38 11.11
CA ARG A 159 0.91 5.24 12.51
C ARG A 159 0.99 3.77 12.94
N GLY A 160 1.92 3.51 13.85
CA GLY A 160 2.19 2.17 14.39
C GLY A 160 2.94 1.23 13.45
N CYS A 161 3.31 1.65 12.24
CA CYS A 161 4.14 0.85 11.35
C CYS A 161 5.63 0.90 11.76
N GLY A 162 6.38 -0.17 11.50
CA GLY A 162 7.83 -0.21 11.76
C GLY A 162 8.67 0.54 10.72
N PHE A 163 8.03 1.15 9.72
CA PHE A 163 8.70 1.97 8.72
C PHE A 163 8.76 3.43 9.13
N ARG A 164 9.80 4.14 8.69
CA ARG A 164 9.96 5.59 8.82
C ARG A 164 10.52 6.16 7.52
N ALA A 165 10.11 7.37 7.16
CA ALA A 165 10.66 8.10 6.04
C ALA A 165 11.57 9.21 6.56
N ILE A 166 12.84 9.19 6.17
CA ILE A 166 13.83 10.17 6.62
C ILE A 166 14.30 10.96 5.40
N ALA A 167 14.32 12.30 5.50
CA ALA A 167 14.86 13.15 4.44
C ALA A 167 16.36 12.85 4.23
N ARG A 168 16.78 12.71 2.98
CA ARG A 168 18.18 12.48 2.61
C ARG A 168 19.04 13.74 2.78
N ASN A 169 18.44 14.92 2.66
CA ASN A 169 19.11 16.21 2.78
C ASN A 169 18.22 17.21 3.55
N THR A 170 18.80 18.04 4.41
CA THR A 170 18.09 19.06 5.21
C THR A 170 17.55 20.21 4.36
N ALA A 171 18.16 20.46 3.20
CA ALA A 171 17.76 21.46 2.20
C ALA A 171 16.56 21.04 1.32
N ASN A 172 15.68 20.17 1.82
CA ASN A 172 14.45 19.83 1.11
C ASN A 172 13.42 20.94 1.36
N PRO A 173 12.86 21.61 0.33
CA PRO A 173 11.84 22.66 0.50
C PRO A 173 10.56 22.17 1.19
N TYR A 174 10.40 20.84 1.34
CA TYR A 174 9.30 20.21 2.05
C TYR A 174 9.57 19.90 3.53
N ASN A 175 10.71 20.33 4.09
CA ASN A 175 11.12 20.04 5.46
C ASN A 175 10.58 21.11 6.44
N ASN A 176 9.26 21.15 6.66
CA ASN A 176 8.67 22.00 7.70
C ASN A 176 8.67 21.23 9.05
N PRO A 177 9.36 21.73 10.10
CA PRO A 177 9.51 21.03 11.39
C PRO A 177 8.21 20.83 12.19
N SER A 178 7.12 21.52 11.87
CA SER A 178 5.84 21.41 12.60
C SER A 178 5.15 20.03 12.49
N HIS A 179 5.50 19.22 11.48
CA HIS A 179 4.84 17.91 11.25
C HIS A 179 5.68 16.69 11.64
N GLN A 180 6.95 16.87 12.04
CA GLN A 180 7.77 15.77 12.57
C GLN A 180 7.30 15.30 13.96
N LEU A 181 6.59 16.15 14.70
CA LEU A 181 6.09 15.86 16.05
C LEU A 181 5.00 14.78 16.08
N ASN A 182 4.27 14.56 14.99
CA ASN A 182 3.21 13.52 14.90
C ASN A 182 3.74 12.13 14.52
N GLN A 183 5.06 11.95 14.38
CA GLN A 183 5.68 10.65 14.10
C GLN A 183 6.42 10.05 15.31
N ILE A 184 6.49 10.78 16.43
CA ILE A 184 7.33 10.43 17.60
C ILE A 184 6.50 10.21 18.88
N ARG A 185 5.19 10.46 18.89
CA ARG A 185 4.29 10.10 20.00
C ARG A 185 3.22 9.12 19.55
#